data_AF-A0A923XJI1-F1
#
_entry.id   AF-A0A923XJI1-F1
#
_cell.length_a   1.000
_cell.length_b   1.000
_cell.length_c   1.000
_cell.angle_alpha   90.00
_cell.angle_beta   90.00
_cell.angle_gamma   90.00
#
_symmetry.space_group_name_H-M   'P 1'
#
loop_
_entity.id
_entity.type
_entity.pdbx_description
1 polymer ?
#
loop_
_entity_poly.entity_id
_entity_poly.type
_entity_poly.pdbx_seq_one_letter_code
_entity_poly.pdbx_strand_id
1 'polypeptide(L)'
;MALRRRAHGFTLVELLVALFAMALLAVMSWRGLDGMARAQAFTSARADEVLALQVGLDQWSADLDAILQLPNAAALDWNGRVLRLTRRDTTDPGSGVLVVGWTLRAGQWLRWQSLPVTTRGQLDQAWLTADQWSQSPGDAERLLEVAITPLQEWHVFYFRSDAWTNPQSSDAGAPGAAALAQPGLTDAAATAVAAQAAPVIPDGVRLVLTLPPGQALAGQITRDWARPTLGGGK
;
A
#
# COMPACT_ATOMS: atom_id res chain seq x y z
N MET A 1 -83.49 -30.96 3.09
CA MET A 1 -83.36 -30.19 4.34
C MET A 1 -81.97 -29.56 4.37
N ALA A 2 -81.86 -28.26 4.12
CA ALA A 2 -80.57 -27.56 4.10
C ALA A 2 -80.22 -27.10 5.53
N LEU A 3 -79.12 -27.62 6.07
CA LEU A 3 -78.55 -27.17 7.36
C LEU A 3 -78.03 -25.74 7.20
N ARG A 4 -78.75 -24.77 7.77
CA ARG A 4 -78.26 -23.39 7.93
C ARG A 4 -77.09 -23.41 8.93
N ARG A 5 -75.87 -23.19 8.43
CA ARG A 5 -74.72 -22.87 9.28
C ARG A 5 -74.99 -21.52 9.97
N ARG A 6 -74.88 -21.48 11.30
CA ARG A 6 -74.81 -20.23 12.05
C ARG A 6 -73.51 -19.52 11.65
N ALA A 7 -73.62 -18.33 11.08
CA ALA A 7 -72.48 -17.43 10.95
C ALA A 7 -72.14 -16.92 12.35
N HIS A 8 -70.98 -17.30 12.87
CA HIS A 8 -70.43 -16.71 14.08
C HIS A 8 -69.90 -15.32 13.73
N GLY A 9 -70.40 -14.28 14.39
CA GLY A 9 -69.91 -12.91 14.22
C GLY A 9 -68.54 -12.75 14.87
N PHE A 10 -67.60 -12.16 14.14
CA PHE A 10 -66.25 -11.89 14.62
C PHE A 10 -66.27 -10.80 15.71
N THR A 11 -65.71 -11.06 16.89
CA THR A 11 -65.70 -10.08 17.97
C THR A 11 -64.60 -9.05 17.75
N LEU A 12 -64.81 -7.81 18.21
CA LEU A 12 -63.79 -6.75 18.16
C LEU A 12 -62.46 -7.20 18.79
N VAL A 13 -62.54 -7.98 19.87
CA VAL A 13 -61.39 -8.51 20.60
C VAL A 13 -60.58 -9.47 19.73
N GLU A 14 -61.24 -10.34 18.97
CA GLU A 14 -60.59 -11.30 18.08
C GLU A 14 -59.86 -10.61 16.92
N LEU A 15 -60.43 -9.52 16.40
CA LEU A 15 -59.79 -8.65 15.41
C LEU A 15 -58.55 -7.97 15.97
N LEU A 16 -58.63 -7.44 17.19
CA LEU A 16 -57.52 -6.76 17.85
C LEU A 16 -56.37 -7.74 18.15
N VAL A 17 -56.67 -8.96 18.61
CA VAL A 17 -55.64 -9.99 18.84
C VAL A 17 -55.01 -10.42 17.53
N ALA A 18 -55.80 -10.64 16.48
CA ALA A 18 -55.26 -10.99 15.16
C ALA A 18 -54.36 -9.89 14.59
N LEU A 19 -54.77 -8.62 14.70
CA LEU A 19 -53.96 -7.48 14.29
C LEU A 19 -52.68 -7.35 15.12
N PHE A 20 -52.75 -7.58 16.44
CA PHE A 20 -51.57 -7.54 17.30
C PHE A 20 -50.57 -8.65 16.95
N ALA A 21 -51.05 -9.88 16.75
CA ALA A 21 -50.20 -11.00 16.33
C ALA A 21 -49.56 -10.75 14.95
N MET A 22 -50.34 -10.25 13.98
CA MET A 22 -49.83 -9.90 12.65
C MET A 22 -48.82 -8.74 12.72
N ALA A 23 -49.05 -7.75 13.57
CA ALA A 23 -48.11 -6.65 13.77
C ALA A 23 -46.78 -7.12 14.37
N LEU A 24 -46.81 -8.03 15.35
CA LEU A 24 -45.59 -8.63 15.92
C LEU A 24 -44.82 -9.43 14.88
N LEU A 25 -45.49 -10.24 14.07
CA LEU A 25 -44.87 -11.01 12.99
C LEU A 25 -44.23 -10.09 11.94
N ALA A 26 -44.91 -9.01 11.57
CA ALA A 26 -44.37 -8.02 10.64
C ALA A 26 -43.10 -7.33 11.18
N VAL A 27 -43.10 -6.91 12.45
CA VAL A 27 -41.93 -6.28 13.10
C VAL A 27 -40.77 -7.27 13.20
N MET A 28 -41.02 -8.51 13.62
CA MET A 28 -39.97 -9.53 13.73
C MET A 28 -39.37 -9.90 12.36
N SER A 29 -40.19 -9.96 11.31
CA SER A 29 -39.73 -10.20 9.93
C SER A 29 -38.78 -9.10 9.45
N TRP A 30 -39.15 -7.82 9.64
CA TRP A 30 -38.29 -6.69 9.26
C TRP A 30 -36.97 -6.66 10.04
N ARG A 31 -37.01 -6.98 11.33
CA ARG A 31 -35.79 -7.08 12.15
C ARG A 31 -34.88 -8.24 11.74
N GLY A 32 -35.44 -9.35 11.24
CA GLY A 32 -34.70 -10.47 10.67
C GLY A 32 -33.97 -10.09 9.38
N LEU A 33 -34.67 -9.41 8.47
CA LEU A 33 -34.11 -8.89 7.22
C LEU A 33 -33.01 -7.85 7.47
N ASP A 34 -33.22 -6.90 8.39
CA ASP A 34 -32.22 -5.91 8.79
C ASP A 34 -30.97 -6.57 9.41
N GLY A 35 -31.15 -7.68 10.12
CA GLY A 35 -30.05 -8.46 10.69
C GLY A 35 -29.18 -9.09 9.61
N MET A 36 -29.79 -9.70 8.59
CA MET A 36 -29.08 -10.29 7.46
C MET A 36 -28.38 -9.22 6.61
N ALA A 37 -29.06 -8.10 6.33
CA ALA A 37 -28.47 -6.99 5.58
C ALA A 37 -27.21 -6.44 6.27
N ARG A 38 -27.25 -6.27 7.60
CA ARG A 38 -26.08 -5.87 8.39
C ARG A 38 -24.96 -6.91 8.39
N ALA A 39 -25.30 -8.19 8.51
CA ALA A 39 -24.30 -9.26 8.45
C ALA A 39 -23.62 -9.35 7.08
N GLN A 40 -24.38 -9.15 6.00
CA GLN A 40 -23.85 -9.08 4.65
C GLN A 40 -22.94 -7.87 4.46
N ALA A 41 -23.37 -6.68 4.90
CA ALA A 41 -22.55 -5.46 4.82
C ALA A 41 -21.23 -5.57 5.59
N PHE A 42 -21.26 -6.23 6.76
CA PHE A 42 -20.04 -6.48 7.53
C PHE A 42 -19.10 -7.48 6.85
N THR A 43 -19.66 -8.52 6.23
CA THR A 43 -18.88 -9.52 5.49
C THR A 43 -18.27 -8.90 4.22
N SER A 44 -19.01 -8.06 3.50
CA SER A 44 -18.50 -7.38 2.30
C SER A 44 -17.40 -6.39 2.65
N ALA A 45 -17.57 -5.56 3.69
CA ALA A 45 -16.53 -4.63 4.13
C ALA A 45 -15.22 -5.35 4.49
N ARG A 46 -15.31 -6.51 5.16
CA ARG A 46 -14.12 -7.33 5.46
C ARG A 46 -13.47 -7.92 4.22
N ALA A 47 -14.25 -8.34 3.23
CA ALA A 47 -13.71 -8.80 1.96
C ALA A 47 -13.01 -7.67 1.20
N ASP A 48 -13.60 -6.48 1.20
CA ASP A 48 -13.03 -5.27 0.58
C ASP A 48 -11.70 -4.87 1.24
N GLU A 49 -11.61 -4.93 2.58
CA GLU A 49 -10.37 -4.69 3.34
C GLU A 49 -9.24 -5.67 2.94
N VAL A 50 -9.56 -6.96 2.81
CA VAL A 50 -8.59 -7.98 2.37
C VAL A 50 -8.16 -7.74 0.93
N LEU A 51 -9.11 -7.43 0.03
CA LEU A 51 -8.82 -7.14 -1.37
C LEU A 51 -7.95 -5.90 -1.52
N ALA A 52 -8.24 -4.82 -0.79
CA ALA A 52 -7.44 -3.59 -0.81
C ALA A 52 -5.99 -3.86 -0.39
N LEU A 53 -5.78 -4.66 0.67
CA LEU A 53 -4.45 -5.08 1.09
C LEU A 53 -3.75 -5.93 0.02
N GLN A 54 -4.44 -6.91 -0.57
CA GLN A 54 -3.87 -7.76 -1.63
C GLN A 54 -3.44 -6.93 -2.84
N VAL A 55 -4.33 -6.06 -3.35
CA VAL A 55 -4.03 -5.14 -4.44
C VAL A 55 -2.87 -4.21 -4.08
N GLY A 56 -2.81 -3.73 -2.83
CA GLY A 56 -1.70 -2.93 -2.31
C GLY A 56 -0.36 -3.66 -2.34
N LEU A 57 -0.33 -4.92 -1.89
CA LEU A 57 0.87 -5.76 -1.89
C LEU A 57 1.32 -6.12 -3.32
N ASP A 58 0.37 -6.38 -4.22
CA ASP A 58 0.66 -6.62 -5.64
C ASP A 58 1.21 -5.36 -6.31
N GLN A 59 0.61 -4.20 -6.04
CA GLN A 59 1.07 -2.91 -6.53
C GLN A 59 2.48 -2.57 -6.01
N TRP A 60 2.76 -2.87 -4.74
CA TRP A 60 4.11 -2.75 -4.17
C TRP A 60 5.13 -3.60 -4.94
N SER A 61 4.83 -4.89 -5.16
CA SER A 61 5.71 -5.76 -5.94
C SER A 61 5.88 -5.26 -7.38
N ALA A 62 4.80 -4.80 -8.02
CA ALA A 62 4.83 -4.26 -9.38
C ALA A 62 5.66 -2.98 -9.50
N ASP A 63 5.66 -2.12 -8.47
CA ASP A 63 6.53 -0.94 -8.43
C ASP A 63 8.02 -1.34 -8.35
N LEU A 64 8.35 -2.33 -7.52
CA LEU A 64 9.71 -2.83 -7.37
C LEU A 64 10.21 -3.56 -8.64
N ASP A 65 9.36 -4.39 -9.27
CA ASP A 65 9.65 -5.07 -10.54
C ASP A 65 9.89 -4.11 -11.70
N ALA A 66 9.36 -2.90 -11.60
CA ALA A 66 9.49 -1.85 -12.60
C ALA A 66 10.62 -0.87 -12.30
N ILE A 67 11.40 -1.03 -11.22
CA ILE A 67 12.53 -0.15 -10.91
C ILE A 67 13.46 -0.05 -12.11
N LEU A 68 13.87 1.18 -12.40
CA LEU A 68 14.76 1.52 -13.50
C LEU A 68 15.97 2.29 -12.95
N GLN A 69 17.16 1.73 -13.15
CA GLN A 69 18.40 2.42 -12.87
C GLN A 69 18.78 3.32 -14.05
N LEU A 70 18.73 4.64 -13.86
CA LEU A 70 19.25 5.60 -14.83
C LEU A 70 20.69 5.99 -14.46
N PRO A 71 21.53 6.37 -15.45
CA PRO A 71 22.83 6.94 -15.17
C PRO A 71 22.71 8.21 -14.34
N ASN A 72 23.53 8.32 -13.28
CA ASN A 72 23.62 9.50 -12.41
C ASN A 72 22.28 9.93 -11.77
N ALA A 73 21.36 9.00 -11.53
CA ALA A 73 20.08 9.24 -10.86
C ALA A 73 19.78 8.16 -9.82
N ALA A 74 19.02 8.54 -8.78
CA ALA A 74 18.56 7.59 -7.78
C ALA A 74 17.49 6.65 -8.38
N ALA A 75 17.66 5.36 -8.16
CA ALA A 75 16.68 4.35 -8.57
C ALA A 75 15.76 3.95 -7.42
N LEU A 76 16.29 3.88 -6.21
CA LEU A 76 15.57 3.50 -5.00
C LEU A 76 16.22 4.19 -3.79
N ASP A 77 15.41 4.74 -2.89
CA ASP A 77 15.87 5.36 -1.65
C ASP A 77 14.84 5.18 -0.54
N TRP A 78 15.33 4.92 0.67
CA TRP A 78 14.55 4.87 1.89
C TRP A 78 15.13 5.84 2.91
N ASN A 79 14.36 6.85 3.31
CA ASN A 79 14.81 7.85 4.26
C ASN A 79 14.25 7.67 5.68
N GLY A 80 13.67 6.50 5.98
CA GLY A 80 13.02 6.22 7.26
C GLY A 80 11.54 6.61 7.33
N ARG A 81 11.03 7.35 6.34
CA ARG A 81 9.63 7.77 6.26
C ARG A 81 8.99 7.48 4.93
N VAL A 82 9.71 7.63 3.82
CA VAL A 82 9.20 7.39 2.47
C VAL A 82 10.17 6.48 1.72
N LEU A 83 9.62 5.48 1.03
CA LEU A 83 10.35 4.71 0.03
C LEU A 83 10.06 5.37 -1.30
N ARG A 84 11.11 5.84 -1.98
CA ARG A 84 11.02 6.48 -3.30
C ARG A 84 11.74 5.63 -4.31
N LEU A 85 11.18 5.51 -5.50
CA LEU A 85 11.79 4.78 -6.59
C LEU A 85 11.52 5.42 -7.94
N THR A 86 12.48 5.30 -8.83
CA THR A 86 12.31 5.59 -10.26
C THR A 86 11.94 4.28 -10.94
N ARG A 87 10.80 4.26 -11.64
CA ARG A 87 10.33 3.10 -12.40
C ARG A 87 10.03 3.42 -13.85
N ARG A 88 10.06 2.40 -14.70
CA ARG A 88 9.48 2.47 -16.04
C ARG A 88 7.96 2.61 -15.95
N ASP A 89 7.39 3.35 -16.89
CA ASP A 89 5.95 3.27 -17.17
C ASP A 89 5.69 1.95 -17.90
N THR A 90 4.89 1.07 -17.29
CA THR A 90 4.52 -0.23 -17.87
C THR A 90 3.22 -0.16 -18.67
N THR A 91 2.48 0.94 -18.55
CA THR A 91 1.21 1.17 -19.25
C THR A 91 1.42 1.89 -20.58
N ASP A 92 2.34 2.86 -20.60
CA ASP A 92 2.81 3.53 -21.81
C ASP A 92 4.35 3.63 -21.80
N PRO A 93 5.07 2.62 -22.30
CA PRO A 93 6.53 2.57 -22.25
C PRO A 93 7.25 3.73 -22.96
N GLY A 94 6.55 4.54 -23.77
CA GLY A 94 7.10 5.72 -24.45
C GLY A 94 6.91 7.04 -23.69
N SER A 95 6.09 7.06 -22.63
CA SER A 95 5.69 8.29 -21.92
C SER A 95 6.82 8.93 -21.10
N GLY A 96 7.85 8.15 -20.77
CA GLY A 96 8.96 8.54 -19.91
C GLY A 96 9.10 7.60 -18.71
N VAL A 97 9.67 8.13 -17.63
CA VAL A 97 9.80 7.39 -16.36
C VAL A 97 8.88 8.00 -15.32
N LEU A 98 8.59 7.23 -14.27
CA LEU A 98 7.74 7.66 -13.16
C LEU A 98 8.54 7.64 -11.87
N VAL A 99 8.24 8.57 -10.98
CA VAL A 99 8.66 8.51 -9.57
C VAL A 99 7.49 8.03 -8.75
N VAL A 100 7.71 6.98 -7.97
CA VAL A 100 6.73 6.45 -7.03
C VAL A 100 7.22 6.67 -5.60
N GLY A 101 6.31 7.05 -4.72
CA GLY A 101 6.52 7.15 -3.29
C GLY A 101 5.56 6.24 -2.54
N TRP A 102 6.06 5.53 -1.54
CA TRP A 102 5.24 4.84 -0.54
C TRP A 102 5.46 5.51 0.81
N THR A 103 4.40 5.75 1.57
CA THR A 103 4.50 6.32 2.92
C THR A 103 3.48 5.71 3.89
N LEU A 104 3.77 5.78 5.19
CA LEU A 104 2.77 5.64 6.24
C LEU A 104 2.50 7.04 6.82
N ARG A 105 1.29 7.56 6.62
CA ARG A 105 0.90 8.89 7.11
C ARG A 105 -0.47 8.83 7.77
N ALA A 106 -0.58 9.36 8.99
CA ALA A 106 -1.81 9.34 9.77
C ALA A 106 -2.46 7.94 9.90
N GLY A 107 -1.63 6.90 10.04
CA GLY A 107 -2.08 5.51 10.15
C GLY A 107 -2.61 4.90 8.86
N GLN A 108 -2.40 5.56 7.71
CA GLN A 108 -2.74 5.04 6.38
C GLN A 108 -1.48 4.75 5.58
N TRP A 109 -1.43 3.57 4.97
CA TRP A 109 -0.43 3.24 3.96
C TRP A 109 -0.87 3.84 2.63
N LEU A 110 0.00 4.65 2.05
CA LEU A 110 -0.31 5.47 0.90
C LEU A 110 0.73 5.25 -0.20
N ARG A 111 0.25 5.32 -1.43
CA ARG A 111 1.09 5.33 -2.63
C ARG A 111 0.88 6.65 -3.36
N TRP A 112 1.96 7.24 -3.86
CA TRP A 112 1.93 8.39 -4.75
C TRP A 112 2.74 8.10 -6.00
N GLN A 113 2.32 8.68 -7.12
CA GLN A 113 3.02 8.55 -8.38
C GLN A 113 3.04 9.89 -9.11
N SER A 114 4.20 10.28 -9.63
CA SER A 114 4.32 11.46 -10.47
C SER A 114 3.60 11.29 -11.81
N LEU A 115 3.41 12.40 -12.53
CA LEU A 115 3.23 12.33 -13.98
C LEU A 115 4.51 11.78 -14.65
N PRO A 116 4.43 11.26 -15.89
CA PRO A 116 5.62 10.85 -16.63
C PRO A 116 6.63 12.01 -16.77
N VAL A 117 7.89 11.73 -16.49
CA VAL A 117 9.00 12.67 -16.60
C VAL A 117 9.99 12.20 -17.67
N THR A 118 10.50 13.13 -18.46
CA THR A 118 11.37 12.83 -19.62
C THR A 118 12.74 13.50 -19.53
N THR A 119 12.94 14.41 -18.57
CA THR A 119 14.20 15.14 -18.38
C THR A 119 14.77 14.92 -16.98
N ARG A 120 16.10 15.10 -16.84
CA ARG A 120 16.78 14.97 -15.53
C ARG A 120 16.21 15.93 -14.48
N GLY A 121 15.98 17.19 -14.86
CA GLY A 121 15.44 18.20 -13.95
C GLY A 121 14.03 17.87 -13.47
N GLN A 122 13.16 17.36 -14.34
CA GLN A 122 11.83 16.89 -13.95
C GLN A 122 11.89 15.68 -13.01
N LEU A 123 12.83 14.76 -13.26
CA LEU A 123 13.06 13.61 -12.39
C LEU A 123 13.49 14.08 -10.99
N ASP A 124 14.48 14.96 -10.88
CA ASP A 124 14.93 15.50 -9.60
C ASP A 124 13.80 16.25 -8.87
N GLN A 125 13.00 17.02 -9.59
CA GLN A 125 11.82 17.68 -9.03
C GLN A 125 10.79 16.67 -8.51
N ALA A 126 10.46 15.64 -9.28
CA ALA A 126 9.49 14.62 -8.86
C ALA A 126 9.96 13.84 -7.61
N TRP A 127 11.28 13.61 -7.48
CA TRP A 127 11.89 13.02 -6.29
C TRP A 127 11.79 13.90 -5.04
N LEU A 128 11.91 15.22 -5.20
CA LEU A 128 11.68 16.20 -4.14
C LEU A 128 10.20 16.28 -3.77
N THR A 129 9.31 16.30 -4.76
CA THR A 129 7.85 16.30 -4.56
C THR A 129 7.42 15.06 -3.80
N ALA A 130 7.94 13.87 -4.12
CA ALA A 130 7.64 12.64 -3.38
C ALA A 130 8.04 12.73 -1.89
N ASP A 131 9.16 13.38 -1.57
CA ASP A 131 9.55 13.57 -0.17
C ASP A 131 8.65 14.58 0.56
N GLN A 132 8.35 15.72 -0.08
CA GLN A 132 7.44 16.72 0.47
C GLN A 132 6.04 16.14 0.69
N TRP A 133 5.51 15.40 -0.29
CA TRP A 133 4.22 14.71 -0.23
C TRP A 133 4.13 13.76 0.98
N SER A 134 5.22 13.04 1.29
CA SER A 134 5.25 12.11 2.42
C SER A 134 5.05 12.80 3.77
N GLN A 135 5.40 14.09 3.87
CA GLN A 135 5.33 14.89 5.09
C GLN A 135 4.04 15.72 5.14
N SER A 136 3.85 16.57 4.14
CA SER A 136 2.80 17.58 4.08
C SER A 136 2.36 17.78 2.62
N PRO A 137 1.41 16.97 2.12
CA PRO A 137 0.98 17.08 0.74
C PRO A 137 0.10 18.32 0.53
N GLY A 138 0.30 19.01 -0.60
CA GLY A 138 -0.66 19.98 -1.12
C GLY A 138 -1.78 19.29 -1.89
N ASP A 139 -2.69 20.08 -2.45
CA ASP A 139 -3.85 19.53 -3.16
C ASP A 139 -3.46 18.82 -4.46
N ALA A 140 -2.45 19.33 -5.18
CA ALA A 140 -1.95 18.71 -6.40
C ALA A 140 -1.36 17.31 -6.13
N GLU A 141 -0.60 17.15 -5.05
CA GLU A 141 -0.02 15.87 -4.69
C GLU A 141 -1.07 14.87 -4.21
N ARG A 142 -2.11 15.35 -3.50
CA ARG A 142 -3.24 14.50 -3.06
C ARG A 142 -4.04 13.91 -4.22
N LEU A 143 -4.12 14.61 -5.36
CA LEU A 143 -4.80 14.09 -6.55
C LEU A 143 -4.10 12.87 -7.16
N LEU A 144 -2.81 12.71 -6.86
CA LEU A 144 -1.97 11.60 -7.34
C LEU A 144 -1.73 10.53 -6.27
N GLU A 145 -2.34 10.70 -5.09
CA GLU A 145 -2.24 9.78 -3.97
C GLU A 145 -3.34 8.71 -4.03
N VAL A 146 -2.98 7.49 -3.65
CA VAL A 146 -3.89 6.37 -3.48
C VAL A 146 -3.74 5.84 -2.06
N ALA A 147 -4.85 5.84 -1.31
CA ALA A 147 -4.92 5.20 -0.01
C ALA A 147 -5.12 3.68 -0.17
N ILE A 148 -4.30 2.89 0.50
CA ILE A 148 -4.27 1.44 0.33
C ILE A 148 -4.96 0.76 1.50
N THR A 149 -4.38 0.87 2.69
CA THR A 149 -4.91 0.21 3.88
C THR A 149 -4.38 0.90 5.14
N PRO A 150 -5.14 0.93 6.24
CA PRO A 150 -4.66 1.38 7.54
C PRO A 150 -3.56 0.47 8.11
N LEU A 151 -2.51 1.08 8.67
CA LEU A 151 -1.40 0.39 9.33
C LEU A 151 -1.03 1.07 10.65
N GLN A 152 -0.51 0.29 11.59
CA GLN A 152 0.16 0.79 12.80
C GLN A 152 1.62 1.12 12.52
N GLU A 153 2.33 0.20 11.86
CA GLU A 153 3.75 0.33 11.59
C GLU A 153 4.09 -0.16 10.18
N TRP A 154 5.15 0.43 9.64
CA TRP A 154 5.71 0.08 8.34
C TRP A 154 7.23 0.15 8.40
N HIS A 155 7.88 -0.96 8.05
CA HIS A 155 9.33 -1.06 7.99
C HIS A 155 9.79 -1.64 6.66
N VAL A 156 10.97 -1.20 6.21
CA VAL A 156 11.64 -1.67 5.00
C VAL A 156 13.05 -2.11 5.35
N PHE A 157 13.46 -3.27 4.83
CA PHE A 157 14.83 -3.77 4.94
C PHE A 157 15.37 -4.12 3.56
N TYR A 158 16.66 -3.91 3.35
CA TYR A 158 17.34 -4.26 2.11
C TYR A 158 18.18 -5.52 2.33
N PHE A 159 18.11 -6.45 1.39
CA PHE A 159 19.03 -7.58 1.33
C PHE A 159 20.27 -7.17 0.54
N ARG A 160 21.43 -7.15 1.21
CA ARG A 160 22.73 -6.76 0.66
C ARG A 160 23.80 -7.60 1.31
N SER A 161 24.82 -8.02 0.55
CA SER A 161 25.95 -8.79 1.07
C SER A 161 25.53 -10.00 1.94
N ASP A 162 24.52 -10.74 1.48
CA ASP A 162 23.95 -11.92 2.15
C ASP A 162 23.27 -11.66 3.52
N ALA A 163 22.86 -10.42 3.79
CA ALA A 163 22.18 -10.05 5.04
C ALA A 163 21.02 -9.07 4.84
N TRP A 164 20.00 -9.18 5.68
CA TRP A 164 18.95 -8.18 5.83
C TRP A 164 19.46 -7.03 6.69
N THR A 165 19.49 -5.82 6.13
CA THR A 165 20.00 -4.61 6.80
C THR A 165 18.98 -3.48 6.73
N ASN A 166 19.05 -2.57 7.72
CA ASN A 166 18.30 -1.33 7.64
C ASN A 166 18.86 -0.51 6.46
N PRO A 167 18.01 0.07 5.59
CA PRO A 167 18.52 0.75 4.41
C PRO A 167 19.44 1.95 4.70
N GLN A 168 19.32 2.55 5.89
CA GLN A 168 20.12 3.68 6.37
C GLN A 168 21.43 3.24 7.04
N SER A 169 21.66 1.94 7.22
CA SER A 169 22.94 1.42 7.68
C SER A 169 23.99 1.51 6.57
N SER A 170 25.23 1.82 6.94
CA SER A 170 26.36 1.86 6.02
C SER A 170 26.55 0.50 5.35
N ASP A 171 26.66 0.52 4.03
CA ASP A 171 26.94 -0.67 3.24
C ASP A 171 28.44 -0.79 3.01
N ALA A 172 29.06 -1.79 3.63
CA ALA A 172 30.49 -2.06 3.47
C ALA A 172 30.85 -2.50 2.03
N GLY A 173 29.88 -2.92 1.22
CA GLY A 173 30.05 -3.35 -0.17
C GLY A 173 29.76 -2.28 -1.22
N ALA A 174 29.32 -1.07 -0.83
CA ALA A 174 29.04 0.00 -1.79
C ALA A 174 30.34 0.49 -2.47
N PRO A 175 30.33 0.83 -3.78
CA PRO A 175 31.53 1.27 -4.48
C PRO A 175 32.24 2.47 -3.83
N GLY A 176 31.52 3.31 -3.09
CA GLY A 176 32.10 4.39 -2.26
C GLY A 176 32.95 3.90 -1.07
N ALA A 177 32.61 2.76 -0.46
CA ALA A 177 33.38 2.14 0.63
C ALA A 177 34.70 1.55 0.12
N ALA A 178 34.72 1.00 -1.10
CA ALA A 178 35.95 0.53 -1.74
C ALA A 178 36.88 1.69 -2.17
N ALA A 179 36.31 2.83 -2.60
CA ALA A 179 37.07 4.04 -2.89
C ALA A 179 37.76 4.62 -1.62
N LEU A 180 37.13 4.50 -0.45
CA LEU A 180 37.72 4.87 0.85
C LEU A 180 38.90 3.98 1.27
N ALA A 181 39.08 2.81 0.66
CA ALA A 181 40.19 1.88 0.95
C ALA A 181 41.43 2.10 0.07
N GLN A 182 41.40 3.06 -0.87
CA GLN A 182 42.48 3.29 -1.83
C GLN A 182 43.59 4.15 -1.19
N PRO A 183 44.84 3.63 -1.04
CA PRO A 183 45.90 4.37 -0.37
C PRO A 183 46.28 5.62 -1.17
N GLY A 184 46.16 6.80 -0.54
CA GLY A 184 46.54 8.09 -1.12
C GLY A 184 45.40 9.09 -1.39
N LEU A 185 44.13 8.73 -1.15
CA LEU A 185 43.02 9.69 -1.20
C LEU A 185 42.87 10.41 0.15
N THR A 186 42.72 11.73 0.12
CA THR A 186 42.36 12.52 1.31
C THR A 186 40.92 12.21 1.73
N ASP A 187 40.60 12.20 3.03
CA ASP A 187 39.25 11.94 3.54
C ASP A 187 38.15 12.75 2.85
N ALA A 188 38.42 14.02 2.50
CA ALA A 188 37.48 14.88 1.77
C ALA A 188 37.18 14.38 0.34
N ALA A 189 38.20 13.90 -0.38
CA ALA A 189 38.04 13.34 -1.73
C ALA A 189 37.30 12.00 -1.69
N ALA A 190 37.60 11.15 -0.70
CA ALA A 190 36.92 9.88 -0.54
C ALA A 190 35.45 10.04 -0.09
N THR A 191 35.16 11.05 0.74
CA THR A 191 33.78 11.43 1.11
C THR A 191 33.01 11.96 -0.10
N ALA A 192 33.65 12.75 -0.98
CA ALA A 192 33.04 13.24 -2.21
C ALA A 192 32.73 12.11 -3.21
N VAL A 193 33.62 11.14 -3.35
CA VAL A 193 33.41 9.95 -4.21
C VAL A 193 32.32 9.05 -3.64
N ALA A 194 32.26 8.86 -2.32
CA ALA A 194 31.17 8.12 -1.67
C ALA A 194 29.82 8.83 -1.81
N ALA A 195 29.78 10.17 -1.76
CA ALA A 195 28.57 10.96 -1.99
C ALA A 195 28.09 10.97 -3.45
N GLN A 196 28.98 10.67 -4.40
CA GLN A 196 28.68 10.60 -5.84
C GLN A 196 28.27 9.19 -6.31
N ALA A 197 28.46 8.16 -5.49
CA ALA A 197 27.99 6.82 -5.78
C ALA A 197 26.47 6.78 -5.68
N ALA A 198 25.78 6.66 -6.83
CA ALA A 198 24.34 6.44 -6.84
C ALA A 198 24.01 5.19 -6.02
N PRO A 199 22.97 5.21 -5.16
CA PRO A 199 22.61 4.06 -4.36
C PRO A 199 22.31 2.88 -5.28
N VAL A 200 23.11 1.83 -5.13
CA VAL A 200 22.91 0.57 -5.84
C VAL A 200 21.59 0.02 -5.34
N ILE A 201 20.72 -0.40 -6.25
CA ILE A 201 19.51 -1.13 -5.90
C ILE A 201 19.94 -2.31 -4.98
N PRO A 202 19.15 -2.74 -3.99
CA PRO A 202 19.44 -3.92 -3.16
C PRO A 202 18.95 -5.22 -3.80
N ASP A 203 19.62 -6.35 -3.57
CA ASP A 203 19.27 -7.64 -4.19
C ASP A 203 17.90 -8.16 -3.75
N GLY A 204 17.39 -7.64 -2.62
CA GLY A 204 16.03 -7.83 -2.19
C GLY A 204 15.53 -6.68 -1.32
N VAL A 205 14.21 -6.57 -1.22
CA VAL A 205 13.50 -5.61 -0.37
C VAL A 205 12.47 -6.37 0.44
N ARG A 206 12.55 -6.27 1.77
CA ARG A 206 11.57 -6.82 2.70
C ARG A 206 10.67 -5.71 3.18
N LEU A 207 9.37 -5.91 3.00
CA LEU A 207 8.30 -5.10 3.50
C LEU A 207 7.74 -5.75 4.77
N VAL A 208 7.68 -5.01 5.87
CA VAL A 208 7.02 -5.45 7.11
C VAL A 208 5.91 -4.46 7.45
N LEU A 209 4.67 -4.96 7.53
CA LEU A 209 3.48 -4.18 7.84
C LEU A 209 2.86 -4.70 9.14
N THR A 210 2.52 -3.80 10.06
CA THR A 210 1.75 -4.14 11.26
C THR A 210 0.33 -3.60 11.11
N LEU A 211 -0.64 -4.49 10.95
CA LEU A 211 -2.07 -4.17 10.79
C LEU A 211 -2.74 -3.92 12.14
N PRO A 212 -3.64 -2.93 12.25
CA PRO A 212 -4.36 -2.65 13.48
C PRO A 212 -5.37 -3.74 13.85
N PRO A 213 -5.68 -3.94 15.15
CA PRO A 213 -6.72 -4.86 15.57
C PRO A 213 -8.10 -4.36 15.15
N GLY A 214 -9.06 -5.28 15.04
CA GLY A 214 -10.48 -4.95 14.78
C GLY A 214 -10.88 -4.90 13.30
N GLN A 215 -9.94 -5.08 12.38
CA GLN A 215 -10.20 -5.19 10.94
C GLN A 215 -10.35 -6.65 10.50
N ALA A 216 -10.53 -6.89 9.20
CA ALA A 216 -10.56 -8.21 8.61
C ALA A 216 -9.28 -9.02 8.88
N LEU A 217 -8.13 -8.34 8.89
CA LEU A 217 -6.82 -8.89 9.22
C LEU A 217 -6.16 -8.06 10.32
N ALA A 218 -5.33 -8.70 11.14
CA ALA A 218 -4.59 -8.05 12.21
C ALA A 218 -3.24 -8.73 12.42
N GLY A 219 -2.27 -8.00 12.98
CA GLY A 219 -0.93 -8.50 13.26
C GLY A 219 0.08 -8.15 12.16
N GLN A 220 1.21 -8.85 12.15
CA GLN A 220 2.33 -8.55 11.28
C GLN A 220 2.29 -9.35 9.97
N ILE A 221 2.50 -8.67 8.85
CA ILE A 221 2.70 -9.26 7.52
C ILE A 221 4.11 -8.93 7.05
N THR A 222 4.82 -9.95 6.57
CA THR A 222 6.13 -9.78 5.93
C THR A 222 6.05 -10.22 4.48
N ARG A 223 6.54 -9.38 3.57
CA ARG A 223 6.61 -9.65 2.14
C ARG A 223 8.02 -9.38 1.63
N ASP A 224 8.66 -10.41 1.10
CA ASP A 224 9.98 -10.30 0.53
C ASP A 224 9.89 -10.21 -0.99
N TRP A 225 10.61 -9.25 -1.56
CA TRP A 225 10.84 -9.10 -2.98
C TRP A 225 12.32 -9.36 -3.26
N ALA A 226 12.62 -10.14 -4.29
CA ALA A 226 13.96 -10.35 -4.79
C ALA A 226 14.08 -9.64 -6.13
N ARG A 227 15.21 -8.95 -6.37
CA ARG A 227 15.44 -8.30 -7.65
C ARG A 227 15.41 -9.36 -8.75
N PRO A 228 14.59 -9.18 -9.80
CA PRO A 228 14.73 -9.96 -11.00
C PRO A 228 16.12 -9.67 -11.60
N THR A 229 17.07 -10.56 -11.38
CA THR A 229 18.32 -10.52 -12.14
C THR A 229 17.91 -10.83 -13.58
N LEU A 230 17.96 -9.83 -14.46
CA LEU A 230 17.95 -10.09 -15.89
C LEU A 230 19.15 -11.00 -16.13
N GLY A 231 18.90 -12.29 -16.32
CA GLY A 231 19.92 -13.26 -16.66
C GLY A 231 20.60 -12.79 -17.92
N GLY A 232 21.78 -12.17 -17.76
CA GLY A 232 22.69 -11.91 -18.87
C GLY A 232 23.00 -13.26 -19.49
N GLY A 233 22.72 -13.39 -20.79
CA GLY A 233 23.03 -14.56 -21.56
C GLY A 233 24.47 -15.02 -21.31
N LYS A 234 24.60 -16.31 -21.03
CA LYS A 234 25.78 -17.03 -21.51
C LYS A 234 25.62 -17.26 -23.01
#